data_AF-A0A150SCC1-F1
#
_entry.id   AF-A0A150SCC1-F1
#
_cell.length_a   1.000
_cell.length_b   1.000
_cell.length_c   1.000
_cell.angle_alpha   90.00
_cell.angle_beta   90.00
_cell.angle_gamma   90.00
#
_symmetry.space_group_name_H-M   'P 1'
#
loop_
_entity.id
_entity.type
_entity.pdbx_description
1 polymer ?
#
loop_
_entity_poly.entity_id
_entity_poly.type
_entity_poly.pdbx_seq_one_letter_code
_entity_poly.pdbx_strand_id
1 'polypeptide(L)'
;MGIDFTALLDHSLSWDELYRLPELLDARFGFPAAALDVHLDLDGAPRPWRWDRDPLYSNVAEELFEKGHLSLSGPGGFSATVFRTGLELTHPARWRSFVFEPHVRDGLREATRVMATILRSTTIIYAPDSSHPTSGGSDLLFDGGSFGDVLRWFAERIGPPASGPQELAGAEVETSETGYLVERVSG
;
A
#
# COMPACT_ATOMS: atom_id res chain seq x y z
N MET A 1 9.00 12.40 13.62
CA MET A 1 8.28 11.20 13.14
C MET A 1 8.87 10.85 11.79
N GLY A 2 9.10 9.57 11.50
CA GLY A 2 9.63 9.14 10.19
C GLY A 2 8.50 9.04 9.16
N ILE A 3 8.82 9.11 7.88
CA ILE A 3 7.85 8.95 6.79
C ILE A 3 7.62 7.45 6.56
N ASP A 4 6.39 6.96 6.69
CA ASP A 4 6.09 5.55 6.46
C ASP A 4 6.18 5.20 4.98
N PHE A 5 6.41 3.91 4.70
CA PHE A 5 6.29 3.38 3.35
C PHE A 5 4.82 3.19 3.02
N THR A 6 4.42 3.66 1.85
CA THR A 6 3.10 3.45 1.28
C THR A 6 3.20 2.84 -0.12
N ALA A 7 2.30 1.91 -0.42
CA ALA A 7 2.04 1.43 -1.76
C ALA A 7 0.55 1.58 -2.09
N LEU A 8 0.23 2.28 -3.17
CA LEU A 8 -1.12 2.33 -3.72
C LEU A 8 -1.23 1.26 -4.81
N LEU A 9 -2.36 0.56 -4.82
CA LEU A 9 -2.69 -0.49 -5.78
C LEU A 9 -4.12 -0.28 -6.31
N ASP A 10 -4.32 -0.47 -7.61
CA ASP A 10 -5.66 -0.69 -8.16
C ASP A 10 -6.14 -2.11 -7.81
N HIS A 11 -7.44 -2.37 -7.95
CA HIS A 11 -7.95 -3.73 -7.90
C HIS A 11 -9.10 -3.94 -8.89
N SER A 12 -9.27 -5.19 -9.32
CA SER A 12 -10.42 -5.63 -10.12
C SER A 12 -11.26 -6.69 -9.39
N LEU A 13 -11.21 -6.67 -8.05
CA LEU A 13 -12.06 -7.49 -7.19
C LEU A 13 -13.54 -7.13 -7.35
N SER A 14 -14.39 -8.15 -7.38
CA SER A 14 -15.83 -7.97 -7.20
C SER A 14 -16.13 -7.55 -5.76
N TRP A 15 -17.32 -7.00 -5.50
CA TRP A 15 -17.73 -6.65 -4.13
C TRP A 15 -17.70 -7.83 -3.16
N ASP A 16 -18.14 -9.02 -3.59
CA ASP A 16 -18.10 -10.22 -2.75
C ASP A 16 -16.67 -10.65 -2.40
N GLU A 17 -15.74 -10.52 -3.35
CA GLU A 17 -14.31 -10.76 -3.10
C GLU A 17 -13.72 -9.69 -2.18
N LEU A 18 -14.11 -8.42 -2.37
CA LEU A 18 -13.65 -7.31 -1.55
C LEU A 18 -14.09 -7.48 -0.10
N TYR A 19 -15.34 -7.88 0.17
CA TYR A 19 -15.81 -8.14 1.54
C TYR A 19 -15.06 -9.29 2.23
N ARG A 20 -14.56 -10.24 1.42
CA ARG A 20 -13.81 -11.41 1.85
C ARG A 20 -12.30 -11.28 1.62
N LEU A 21 -11.81 -10.04 1.49
CA LEU A 21 -10.41 -9.77 1.25
C LEU A 21 -9.49 -10.39 2.32
N PRO A 22 -9.79 -10.34 3.64
CA PRO A 22 -8.94 -10.99 4.64
C PRO A 22 -8.72 -12.48 4.35
N GLU A 23 -9.78 -13.21 4.02
CA GLU A 23 -9.69 -14.65 3.71
C GLU A 23 -8.93 -14.91 2.40
N LEU A 24 -9.07 -14.04 1.40
CA LEU A 24 -8.30 -14.12 0.15
C LEU A 24 -6.81 -13.90 0.40
N LEU A 25 -6.47 -12.96 1.28
CA LEU A 25 -5.10 -12.65 1.65
C LEU A 25 -4.49 -13.75 2.50
N ASP A 26 -5.18 -14.25 3.53
CA ASP A 26 -4.66 -15.36 4.34
C ASP A 26 -4.41 -16.62 3.51
N ALA A 27 -5.22 -16.88 2.48
CA ALA A 27 -5.06 -18.03 1.60
C ALA A 27 -3.88 -17.93 0.61
N ARG A 28 -3.41 -16.72 0.29
CA ARG A 28 -2.52 -16.49 -0.87
C ARG A 28 -1.32 -15.58 -0.59
N PHE A 29 -1.42 -14.68 0.38
CA PHE A 29 -0.41 -13.68 0.65
C PHE A 29 0.88 -14.30 1.19
N GLY A 30 0.78 -15.46 1.87
CA GLY A 30 1.91 -16.30 2.30
C GLY A 30 3.08 -15.49 2.84
N PHE A 31 3.17 -15.29 4.16
CA PHE A 31 4.14 -14.39 4.79
C PHE A 31 5.52 -14.38 4.08
N PRO A 32 5.95 -13.27 3.46
CA PRO A 32 7.29 -13.16 2.87
C PRO A 32 8.34 -13.10 4.00
N ALA A 33 8.61 -14.28 4.56
CA ALA A 33 9.08 -14.53 5.91
C ALA A 33 10.61 -14.46 6.11
N ALA A 34 11.32 -13.52 5.49
CA ALA A 34 12.78 -13.46 5.71
C ALA A 34 13.38 -12.06 5.83
N ALA A 35 12.92 -11.09 5.05
CA ALA A 35 13.59 -9.79 4.97
C ALA A 35 13.04 -8.74 5.95
N LEU A 36 11.76 -8.84 6.37
CA LEU A 36 11.09 -7.80 7.16
C LEU A 36 11.09 -8.08 8.68
N ASP A 37 11.26 -9.35 9.10
CA ASP A 37 11.28 -9.75 10.52
C ASP A 37 12.43 -9.12 11.32
N VAL A 38 13.56 -8.83 10.66
CA VAL A 38 14.74 -8.22 11.31
C VAL A 38 14.49 -6.76 11.69
N HIS A 39 13.51 -6.10 11.07
CA HIS A 39 13.35 -4.65 11.18
C HIS A 39 12.36 -4.19 12.26
N LEU A 40 11.50 -5.08 12.76
CA LEU A 40 10.35 -4.67 13.58
C LEU A 40 10.27 -5.33 14.96
N ASP A 41 11.19 -6.23 15.32
CA ASP A 41 11.20 -6.94 16.61
C ASP A 41 9.78 -7.43 17.00
N LEU A 42 9.07 -7.97 16.01
CA LEU A 42 7.68 -8.42 16.19
C LEU A 42 7.71 -9.77 16.87
N ASP A 43 7.65 -9.75 18.20
CA ASP A 43 7.69 -10.92 19.10
C ASP A 43 6.43 -11.82 19.02
N GLY A 44 5.77 -11.90 17.86
CA GLY A 44 4.47 -12.55 17.69
C GLY A 44 4.37 -13.43 16.46
N ALA A 45 3.68 -14.57 16.61
CA ALA A 45 3.24 -15.38 15.48
C ALA A 45 2.49 -14.50 14.44
N PRO A 46 2.62 -14.79 13.14
CA PRO A 46 1.96 -14.01 12.10
C PRO A 46 0.46 -13.93 12.39
N ARG A 47 -0.05 -12.69 12.50
CA ARG A 47 -1.47 -12.44 12.71
C ARG A 47 -2.20 -12.56 11.36
N PRO A 48 -3.36 -13.22 11.31
CA PRO A 48 -4.16 -13.25 10.10
C PRO A 48 -4.61 -11.85 9.73
N TRP A 49 -4.87 -11.64 8.43
CA TRP A 49 -5.51 -10.43 7.96
C TRP A 49 -6.89 -10.30 8.60
N ARG A 50 -7.27 -9.09 8.98
CA ARG A 50 -8.59 -8.82 9.57
C ARG A 50 -9.05 -7.40 9.32
N TRP A 51 -10.37 -7.23 9.18
CA TRP A 51 -11.00 -5.93 9.16
C TRP A 51 -10.96 -5.28 10.55
N ASP A 52 -10.50 -4.04 10.62
CA ASP A 52 -10.59 -3.19 11.80
C ASP A 52 -11.90 -2.39 11.72
N ARG A 53 -13.02 -3.09 11.92
CA ARG A 53 -14.38 -2.54 11.77
C ARG A 53 -14.76 -1.62 12.91
N ASP A 54 -15.51 -0.58 12.56
CA ASP A 54 -16.19 0.26 13.53
C ASP A 54 -17.48 -0.44 14.00
N PRO A 55 -17.67 -0.64 15.32
CA PRO A 55 -18.82 -1.34 15.87
C PRO A 55 -20.17 -0.64 15.62
N LEU A 56 -20.16 0.61 15.12
CA LEU A 56 -21.37 1.33 14.70
C LEU A 56 -22.01 0.76 13.44
N TYR A 57 -21.27 -0.02 12.64
CA TYR A 57 -21.77 -0.62 11.40
C TYR A 57 -22.05 -2.11 11.59
N SER A 58 -23.10 -2.60 10.94
CA SER A 58 -23.54 -3.98 11.07
C SER A 58 -22.61 -4.96 10.35
N ASN A 59 -22.03 -4.54 9.22
CA ASN A 59 -21.16 -5.36 8.38
C ASN A 59 -20.19 -4.53 7.52
N VAL A 60 -19.25 -5.22 6.88
CA VAL A 60 -18.21 -4.62 6.01
C VAL A 60 -18.82 -3.85 4.84
N ALA A 61 -19.88 -4.38 4.23
CA ALA A 61 -20.52 -3.76 3.08
C ALA A 61 -21.15 -2.41 3.44
N GLU A 62 -21.82 -2.34 4.59
CA GLU A 62 -22.39 -1.11 5.13
C GLU A 62 -21.31 -0.07 5.44
N GLU A 63 -20.25 -0.47 6.16
CA GLU A 63 -19.17 0.47 6.50
C GLU A 63 -18.45 1.00 5.26
N LEU A 64 -18.10 0.14 4.31
CA LEU A 64 -17.43 0.54 3.08
C LEU A 64 -18.34 1.38 2.16
N PHE A 65 -19.65 1.14 2.19
CA PHE A 65 -20.61 1.97 1.48
C PHE A 65 -20.71 3.37 2.10
N GLU A 66 -20.86 3.47 3.42
CA GLU A 66 -21.08 4.75 4.11
C GLU A 66 -19.79 5.58 4.27
N LYS A 67 -18.67 4.95 4.63
CA LYS A 67 -17.37 5.63 4.83
C LYS A 67 -16.51 5.75 3.58
N GLY A 68 -16.80 4.97 2.53
CA GLY A 68 -15.98 4.90 1.31
C GLY A 68 -14.67 4.14 1.46
N HIS A 69 -14.27 3.77 2.67
CA HIS A 69 -13.04 3.01 2.96
C HIS A 69 -13.21 2.10 4.19
N LEU A 70 -12.29 1.15 4.36
CA LEU A 70 -12.18 0.32 5.55
C LEU A 70 -10.72 -0.06 5.85
N SER A 71 -10.36 -0.08 7.13
CA SER A 71 -9.00 -0.44 7.57
C SER A 71 -8.83 -1.95 7.74
N LEU A 72 -7.66 -2.44 7.39
CA LEU A 72 -7.27 -3.84 7.41
C LEU A 72 -5.91 -3.99 8.10
N SER A 73 -5.84 -4.80 9.16
CA SER A 73 -4.59 -5.16 9.83
C SER A 73 -4.08 -6.50 9.31
N GLY A 74 -2.78 -6.60 9.02
CA GLY A 74 -2.13 -7.79 8.50
C GLY A 74 -0.93 -8.29 9.32
N PRO A 75 -0.29 -9.38 8.87
CA PRO A 75 0.93 -9.91 9.51
C PRO A 75 2.14 -9.00 9.27
N GLY A 76 3.18 -9.14 10.10
CA GLY A 76 4.48 -8.49 9.88
C GLY A 76 4.46 -6.96 9.92
N GLY A 77 3.45 -6.36 10.54
CA GLY A 77 3.33 -4.90 10.59
C GLY A 77 2.68 -4.27 9.36
N PHE A 78 2.21 -5.06 8.39
CA PHE A 78 1.40 -4.53 7.30
C PHE A 78 0.04 -4.06 7.81
N SER A 79 -0.38 -2.90 7.32
CA SER A 79 -1.74 -2.38 7.43
C SER A 79 -2.19 -1.90 6.07
N ALA A 80 -3.50 -1.89 5.82
CA ALA A 80 -4.04 -1.37 4.58
C ALA A 80 -5.32 -0.58 4.80
N THR A 81 -5.52 0.44 3.97
CA THR A 81 -6.79 1.12 3.79
C THR A 81 -7.38 0.67 2.47
N VAL A 82 -8.56 0.06 2.52
CA VAL A 82 -9.26 -0.47 1.35
C VAL A 82 -10.31 0.53 0.92
N PHE A 83 -10.21 1.00 -0.31
CA PHE A 83 -11.17 1.89 -0.95
C PHE A 83 -12.04 1.10 -1.94
N ARG A 84 -12.98 1.77 -2.59
CA ARG A 84 -13.85 1.13 -3.60
C ARG A 84 -13.10 0.77 -4.90
N THR A 85 -12.06 1.52 -5.23
CA THR A 85 -11.35 1.46 -6.52
C THR A 85 -9.87 1.09 -6.36
N GLY A 86 -9.39 0.94 -5.14
CA GLY A 86 -7.98 0.72 -4.86
C GLY A 86 -7.71 0.37 -3.41
N LEU A 87 -6.44 0.14 -3.11
CA LEU A 87 -5.93 -0.20 -1.79
C LEU A 87 -4.67 0.61 -1.53
N GLU A 88 -4.57 1.17 -0.34
CA GLU A 88 -3.33 1.71 0.22
C GLU A 88 -2.75 0.69 1.18
N LEU A 89 -1.53 0.22 0.94
CA LEU A 89 -0.78 -0.67 1.82
C LEU A 89 0.31 0.15 2.50
N THR A 90 0.40 0.08 3.82
CA THR A 90 1.41 0.76 4.63
C THR A 90 2.25 -0.22 5.42
N HIS A 91 3.48 0.17 5.71
CA HIS A 91 4.40 -0.61 6.52
C HIS A 91 5.34 0.29 7.34
N PRO A 92 5.64 -0.06 8.60
CA PRO A 92 6.49 0.74 9.49
C PRO A 92 7.98 0.75 9.10
N ALA A 93 8.42 -0.14 8.21
CA ALA A 93 9.69 0.01 7.52
C ALA A 93 9.60 1.23 6.60
N ARG A 94 10.01 2.38 7.17
CA ARG A 94 9.89 3.75 6.63
C ARG A 94 10.29 3.85 5.16
N TRP A 95 9.81 4.90 4.49
CA TRP A 95 10.16 5.23 3.10
C TRP A 95 11.68 5.27 2.87
N ARG A 96 12.41 5.84 3.83
CA ARG A 96 13.88 5.89 3.77
C ARG A 96 14.51 4.50 3.68
N SER A 97 14.02 3.52 4.44
CA SER A 97 14.53 2.15 4.38
C SER A 97 14.22 1.51 3.03
N PHE A 98 13.02 1.75 2.48
CA PHE A 98 12.70 1.33 1.11
C PHE A 98 13.65 1.94 0.05
N VAL A 99 14.04 3.21 0.19
CA VAL A 99 14.95 3.87 -0.77
C VAL A 99 16.38 3.37 -0.62
N PHE A 100 16.90 3.31 0.62
CA PHE A 100 18.34 3.15 0.88
C PHE A 100 18.78 1.74 1.27
N GLU A 101 17.87 0.85 1.69
CA GLU A 101 18.20 -0.48 2.21
C GLU A 101 17.68 -1.56 1.24
N PRO A 102 18.53 -2.15 0.37
CA PRO A 102 18.09 -3.07 -0.67
C PRO A 102 17.28 -4.27 -0.15
N HIS A 103 17.67 -4.83 1.00
CA HIS A 103 16.99 -5.98 1.58
C HIS A 103 15.56 -5.64 2.06
N VAL A 104 15.37 -4.48 2.71
CA VAL A 104 14.04 -3.99 3.10
C VAL A 104 13.20 -3.73 1.84
N ARG A 105 13.79 -3.05 0.85
CA ARG A 105 13.12 -2.76 -0.41
C ARG A 105 12.64 -4.02 -1.12
N ASP A 106 13.48 -5.04 -1.22
CA ASP A 106 13.15 -6.26 -1.93
C ASP A 106 12.01 -7.00 -1.23
N GLY A 107 12.03 -7.06 0.11
CA GLY A 107 10.93 -7.63 0.90
C GLY A 107 9.61 -6.86 0.76
N LEU A 108 9.65 -5.52 0.82
CA LEU A 108 8.47 -4.69 0.61
C LEU A 108 7.91 -4.84 -0.80
N ARG A 109 8.77 -4.82 -1.84
CA ARG A 109 8.33 -4.99 -3.24
C ARG A 109 7.73 -6.37 -3.47
N GLU A 110 8.34 -7.41 -2.93
CA GLU A 110 7.80 -8.78 -3.00
C GLU A 110 6.41 -8.85 -2.36
N ALA A 111 6.26 -8.36 -1.13
CA ALA A 111 4.99 -8.31 -0.42
C ALA A 111 3.92 -7.55 -1.23
N THR A 112 4.26 -6.36 -1.74
CA THR A 112 3.34 -5.54 -2.55
C THR A 112 3.00 -6.21 -3.88
N ARG A 113 3.92 -6.94 -4.51
CA ARG A 113 3.64 -7.70 -5.74
C ARG A 113 2.68 -8.86 -5.49
N VAL A 114 2.87 -9.59 -4.38
CA VAL A 114 1.93 -10.65 -4.00
C VAL A 114 0.54 -10.06 -3.74
N MET A 115 0.47 -8.93 -3.02
CA MET A 115 -0.78 -8.17 -2.85
C MET A 115 -1.40 -7.81 -4.21
N ALA A 116 -0.60 -7.26 -5.12
CA ALA A 116 -1.04 -6.87 -6.46
C ALA A 116 -1.63 -8.04 -7.25
N THR A 117 -0.99 -9.22 -7.20
CA THR A 117 -1.51 -10.44 -7.83
C THR A 117 -2.86 -10.85 -7.24
N ILE A 118 -3.03 -10.78 -5.92
CA ILE A 118 -4.30 -11.14 -5.25
C ILE A 118 -5.41 -10.16 -5.63
N LEU A 119 -5.10 -8.86 -5.63
CA LEU A 119 -6.01 -7.78 -6.00
C LEU A 119 -6.31 -7.72 -7.51
N ARG A 120 -5.58 -8.50 -8.32
CA ARG A 120 -5.56 -8.40 -9.79
C ARG A 120 -5.30 -6.95 -10.22
N SER A 121 -4.34 -6.33 -9.54
CA SER A 121 -3.79 -5.01 -9.79
C SER A 121 -2.90 -5.04 -11.02
N THR A 122 -2.94 -3.96 -11.80
CA THR A 122 -2.05 -3.77 -12.96
C THR A 122 -0.88 -2.85 -12.65
N THR A 123 -1.01 -2.05 -11.59
CA THR A 123 -0.08 -0.95 -11.30
C THR A 123 0.09 -0.78 -9.80
N ILE A 124 1.35 -0.65 -9.38
CA ILE A 124 1.74 -0.31 -8.02
C ILE A 124 2.39 1.06 -8.04
N ILE A 125 2.00 1.94 -7.13
CA ILE A 125 2.68 3.22 -6.87
C ILE A 125 3.32 3.13 -5.49
N TYR A 126 4.66 3.17 -5.42
CA TYR A 126 5.39 3.24 -4.17
C TYR A 126 5.67 4.70 -3.83
N ALA A 127 5.27 5.15 -2.64
CA ALA A 127 5.38 6.54 -2.24
C ALA A 127 5.62 6.69 -0.73
N PRO A 128 6.19 7.82 -0.28
CA PRO A 128 6.17 8.24 1.12
C PRO A 128 4.73 8.45 1.63
N ASP A 129 4.47 8.23 2.93
CA ASP A 129 3.12 8.33 3.50
C ASP A 129 2.44 9.72 3.42
N SER A 130 1.13 9.66 3.69
CA SER A 130 0.11 10.69 3.93
C SER A 130 0.44 12.06 4.56
N SER A 131 1.63 12.27 5.12
CA SER A 131 2.07 13.58 5.64
C SER A 131 2.77 14.46 4.60
N HIS A 132 2.97 13.92 3.40
CA HIS A 132 3.59 14.58 2.25
C HIS A 132 2.59 14.74 1.09
N PRO A 133 2.90 15.49 0.02
CA PRO A 133 1.99 15.67 -1.12
C PRO A 133 1.40 14.36 -1.65
N THR A 134 2.13 13.25 -1.53
CA THR A 134 1.69 11.90 -1.90
C THR A 134 0.39 11.42 -1.23
N SER A 135 -0.05 12.04 -0.12
CA SER A 135 -1.37 11.81 0.48
C SER A 135 -2.53 12.02 -0.49
N GLY A 136 -2.37 12.93 -1.46
CA GLY A 136 -3.39 13.25 -2.44
C GLY A 136 -3.83 12.05 -3.27
N GLY A 137 -3.00 10.99 -3.38
CA GLY A 137 -3.40 9.75 -4.03
C GLY A 137 -4.49 9.00 -3.27
N SER A 138 -4.31 8.86 -1.96
CA SER A 138 -5.26 8.19 -1.08
C SER A 138 -6.54 9.00 -0.94
N ASP A 139 -6.44 10.33 -0.88
CA ASP A 139 -7.60 11.23 -0.90
C ASP A 139 -8.43 11.05 -2.18
N LEU A 140 -7.77 10.93 -3.34
CA LEU A 140 -8.47 10.66 -4.60
C LEU A 140 -9.16 9.30 -4.60
N LEU A 141 -8.56 8.26 -4.04
CA LEU A 141 -9.20 6.95 -3.92
C LEU A 141 -10.38 6.97 -2.94
N PHE A 142 -10.25 7.71 -1.84
CA PHE A 142 -11.32 7.95 -0.88
C PHE A 142 -12.53 8.64 -1.54
N ASP A 143 -12.28 9.64 -2.39
CA ASP A 143 -13.31 10.35 -3.17
C ASP A 143 -13.90 9.52 -4.33
N GLY A 144 -13.45 8.27 -4.52
CA GLY A 144 -13.91 7.37 -5.57
C GLY A 144 -13.26 7.61 -6.93
N GLY A 145 -12.13 8.32 -6.96
CA GLY A 145 -11.30 8.51 -8.13
C GLY A 145 -10.71 7.20 -8.66
N SER A 146 -10.35 7.22 -9.93
CA SER A 146 -9.68 6.10 -10.57
C SER A 146 -8.19 6.12 -10.29
N PHE A 147 -7.53 4.96 -10.47
CA PHE A 147 -6.07 4.91 -10.39
C PHE A 147 -5.37 5.73 -11.48
N GLY A 148 -6.04 5.99 -12.61
CA GLY A 148 -5.57 6.93 -13.62
C GLY A 148 -5.58 8.38 -13.13
N ASP A 149 -6.55 8.76 -12.29
CA ASP A 149 -6.59 10.09 -11.66
C ASP A 149 -5.44 10.26 -10.68
N VAL A 150 -5.16 9.23 -9.88
CA VAL A 150 -4.01 9.20 -8.96
C VAL A 150 -2.70 9.40 -9.72
N LEU A 151 -2.45 8.63 -10.79
CA LEU A 151 -1.23 8.76 -11.59
C LEU A 151 -1.06 10.15 -12.20
N ARG A 152 -2.15 10.71 -12.75
CA ARG A 152 -2.15 12.06 -13.31
C ARG A 152 -1.84 13.10 -12.23
N TRP A 153 -2.48 12.99 -11.07
CA TRP A 153 -2.26 13.90 -9.95
C TRP A 153 -0.80 13.87 -9.48
N PHE A 154 -0.22 12.68 -9.33
CA PHE A 154 1.20 12.51 -8.98
C PHE A 154 2.12 13.18 -10.01
N ALA A 155 1.86 12.97 -11.30
CA ALA A 155 2.62 13.58 -12.38
C ALA A 155 2.54 15.12 -12.38
N GLU A 156 1.37 15.68 -12.10
CA GLU A 156 1.13 17.13 -12.09
C GLU A 156 1.67 17.84 -10.85
N ARG A 157 1.66 17.17 -9.68
CA ARG A 157 1.99 17.80 -8.39
C ARG A 157 3.38 17.50 -7.87
N ILE A 158 3.91 16.32 -8.17
CA ILE A 158 5.22 15.86 -7.69
C ILE A 158 6.23 15.85 -8.85
N GLY A 159 5.78 15.44 -10.03
CA GLY A 159 6.61 15.29 -11.22
C GLY A 159 6.59 13.86 -11.76
N PRO A 160 7.44 13.53 -12.75
CA PRO A 160 7.50 12.18 -13.29
C PRO A 160 7.92 11.16 -12.23
N PRO A 161 7.50 9.88 -12.36
CA PRO A 161 7.99 8.82 -11.49
C PRO A 161 9.50 8.66 -11.67
N ALA A 162 10.21 8.37 -10.58
CA ALA A 162 11.61 8.00 -10.67
C ALA A 162 11.77 6.69 -11.45
N SER A 163 12.84 6.60 -12.23
CA SER A 163 13.21 5.43 -13.04
C SER A 163 13.58 4.22 -12.18
N GLY A 164 13.99 4.47 -10.93
CA GLY A 164 14.27 3.43 -9.95
C GLY A 164 14.68 3.99 -8.59
N PRO A 165 14.83 3.11 -7.59
CA PRO A 165 15.20 3.51 -6.24
C PRO A 165 16.54 4.26 -6.15
N GLN A 166 17.47 3.99 -7.06
CA GLN A 166 18.78 4.64 -7.10
C GLN A 166 18.69 6.12 -7.44
N GLU A 167 17.72 6.51 -8.27
CA GLU A 167 17.47 7.91 -8.60
C GLU A 167 16.99 8.67 -7.36
N LEU A 168 16.05 8.09 -6.60
CA LEU A 168 15.57 8.66 -5.34
C LEU A 168 16.69 8.77 -4.30
N ALA A 169 17.56 7.76 -4.21
CA ALA A 169 18.68 7.75 -3.28
C ALA A 169 19.77 8.78 -3.61
N GLY A 170 19.92 9.13 -4.89
CA GLY A 170 20.89 10.11 -5.38
C GLY A 170 20.37 11.55 -5.49
N ALA A 171 19.07 11.75 -5.24
CA ALA A 171 18.43 13.06 -5.37
C ALA A 171 18.67 13.95 -4.14
N GLU A 172 18.31 15.23 -4.26
CA GLU A 172 18.25 16.14 -3.11
C GLU A 172 17.28 15.59 -2.05
N VAL A 173 17.51 15.95 -0.78
CA VAL A 173 16.75 15.39 0.36
C VAL A 173 15.25 15.49 0.14
N GLU A 174 14.77 16.66 -0.33
CA GLU A 174 13.36 16.89 -0.63
C GLU A 174 12.79 15.89 -1.65
N THR A 175 13.51 15.64 -2.75
CA THR A 175 13.09 14.66 -3.77
C THR A 175 13.19 13.23 -3.27
N SER A 176 14.20 12.90 -2.45
CA SER A 176 14.32 11.57 -1.84
C SER A 176 13.18 11.26 -0.87
N GLU A 177 12.59 12.31 -0.27
CA GLU A 177 11.50 12.22 0.71
C GLU A 177 10.11 12.40 0.11
N THR A 178 9.98 12.87 -1.13
CA THR A 178 8.68 13.16 -1.80
C THR A 178 8.48 12.44 -3.12
N GLY A 179 9.54 11.94 -3.75
CA GLY A 179 9.48 11.20 -5.00
C GLY A 179 8.78 9.85 -4.86
N TYR A 180 8.38 9.27 -5.98
CA TYR A 180 7.63 8.02 -6.05
C TYR A 180 8.12 7.13 -7.18
N LEU A 181 7.78 5.85 -7.11
CA LEU A 181 8.04 4.85 -8.15
C LEU A 181 6.72 4.29 -8.66
N VAL A 182 6.67 3.98 -9.96
CA VAL A 182 5.56 3.27 -10.57
C VAL A 182 6.06 1.94 -11.11
N GLU A 183 5.39 0.86 -10.74
CA GLU A 183 5.67 -0.47 -11.22
C GLU A 183 4.44 -1.04 -11.95
N ARG A 184 4.67 -1.63 -13.13
CA ARG A 184 3.63 -2.35 -13.87
C ARG A 184 3.70 -3.83 -13.53
N VAL A 185 2.56 -4.39 -13.14
CA VAL A 185 2.43 -5.80 -12.80
C VAL A 185 1.99 -6.54 -14.06
N SER A 186 2.82 -7.46 -14.53
CA SER A 186 2.46 -8.34 -15.66
C SER A 186 1.54 -9.43 -15.11
N GLY A 187 0.35 -9.57 -15.69
CA GLY A 187 -0.62 -10.61 -15.34
C GLY A 187 -0.22 -12.00 -15.80
#